data_AF-A0A1T5CXF0-F1
#
_entry.id   AF-A0A1T5CXF0-F1
#
_cell.length_a   1.000
_cell.length_b   1.000
_cell.length_c   1.000
_cell.angle_alpha   90.00
_cell.angle_beta   90.00
_cell.angle_gamma   90.00
#
_symmetry.space_group_name_H-M   'P 1'
#
loop_
_entity.id
_entity.type
_entity.pdbx_description
1 polymer ?
#
loop_
_entity_poly.entity_id
_entity_poly.type
_entity_poly.pdbx_seq_one_letter_code
_entity_poly.pdbx_strand_id
1 'polypeptide(L)'
;MAEIYNLKNLQPGDRLVLPKSNLGFVQHHAIYIGNDAYGNRQYVENYIGKGVQMVNESYLFRDGYHLTRVEPFTGNGFQRRLAVNRAVALIGTQYDLVNFNCEHYANTVQYNKPFSNQVGNGILATLLLAVIGIGFSK
;
A
#
# COMPACT_ATOMS: atom_id res chain seq x y z
N MET A 1 3.63 24.16 8.52
CA MET A 1 3.62 23.34 9.75
C MET A 1 3.12 21.98 9.33
N ALA A 2 3.95 20.93 9.36
CA ALA A 2 3.49 19.59 9.05
C ALA A 2 2.49 19.18 10.15
N GLU A 3 1.27 18.81 9.78
CA GLU A 3 0.34 18.23 10.73
C GLU A 3 1.01 17.02 11.38
N ILE A 4 1.28 17.11 12.68
CA ILE A 4 1.78 15.99 13.47
C ILE A 4 0.60 15.07 13.67
N TYR A 5 0.35 14.18 12.69
CA TYR A 5 -0.63 13.12 12.85
C TYR A 5 -0.30 12.33 14.11
N ASN A 6 -1.31 12.15 14.97
CA ASN A 6 -1.11 11.58 16.30
C ASN A 6 -0.91 10.06 16.23
N LEU A 7 0.34 9.64 15.99
CA LEU A 7 0.76 8.23 16.02
C LEU A 7 0.59 7.56 17.40
N LYS A 8 0.25 8.31 18.46
CA LYS A 8 0.05 7.75 19.80
C LYS A 8 -1.14 6.80 19.89
N ASN A 9 -2.11 6.95 18.98
CA ASN A 9 -3.33 6.13 18.96
C ASN A 9 -3.30 5.01 17.91
N LEU A 10 -2.14 4.80 17.28
CA LEU A 10 -1.98 3.83 16.20
C LEU A 10 -2.15 2.40 16.74
N GLN A 11 -3.02 1.62 16.11
CA GLN A 11 -3.26 0.23 16.47
C GLN A 11 -2.74 -0.70 15.38
N PRO A 12 -2.14 -1.86 15.73
CA PRO A 12 -1.73 -2.85 14.74
C PRO A 12 -2.88 -3.16 13.76
N GLY A 13 -2.59 -3.18 12.48
CA GLY A 13 -3.57 -3.31 11.40
C GLY A 13 -4.04 -1.98 10.80
N ASP A 14 -3.76 -0.84 11.43
CA ASP A 14 -4.10 0.47 10.83
C ASP A 14 -3.23 0.74 9.59
N ARG A 15 -3.84 1.35 8.57
CA ARG A 15 -3.18 1.75 7.33
C ARG A 15 -2.73 3.19 7.42
N LEU A 16 -1.47 3.43 7.08
CA LEU A 16 -0.88 4.75 6.92
C LEU A 16 -0.84 5.09 5.45
N VAL A 17 -1.25 6.31 5.11
CA VAL A 17 -1.19 6.82 3.74
C VAL A 17 -0.20 7.98 3.68
N LEU A 18 0.80 7.83 2.82
CA LEU A 18 1.88 8.79 2.61
C LEU A 18 1.90 9.21 1.13
N PRO A 19 2.25 10.45 0.79
CA PRO A 19 2.43 10.86 -0.59
C PRO A 19 3.80 10.37 -1.09
N LYS A 20 3.85 9.70 -2.25
CA LYS A 20 5.10 9.15 -2.80
C LYS A 20 5.98 10.21 -3.50
N SER A 21 5.46 11.41 -3.78
CA SER A 21 6.23 12.53 -4.36
C SER A 21 5.54 13.89 -4.19
N ASN A 22 6.30 14.98 -4.36
CA ASN A 22 5.80 16.37 -4.47
C ASN A 22 4.78 16.59 -5.61
N LEU A 23 4.62 15.64 -6.53
CA LEU A 23 3.65 15.71 -7.64
C LEU A 23 2.32 15.00 -7.34
N GLY A 24 2.15 14.35 -6.18
CA GLY A 24 0.84 13.92 -5.67
C GLY A 24 0.14 12.74 -6.38
N PHE A 25 0.67 12.22 -7.50
CA PHE A 25 -0.07 11.24 -8.32
C PHE A 25 -0.06 9.79 -7.81
N VAL A 26 0.78 9.41 -6.85
CA VAL A 26 0.83 8.04 -6.31
C VAL A 26 0.82 8.07 -4.78
N GLN A 27 -0.21 7.48 -4.18
CA GLN A 27 -0.28 7.26 -2.74
C GLN A 27 0.55 6.03 -2.37
N HIS A 28 1.34 6.15 -1.31
CA HIS A 28 2.05 5.06 -0.68
C HIS A 28 1.28 4.60 0.55
N HIS A 29 1.20 3.29 0.74
CA HIS A 29 0.43 2.66 1.79
C HIS A 29 1.32 1.72 2.61
N ALA A 30 1.26 1.88 3.92
CA ALA A 30 1.92 0.98 4.86
C ALA A 30 0.93 0.52 5.91
N ILE A 31 1.13 -0.69 6.42
CA ILE A 31 0.34 -1.25 7.52
C ILE A 31 1.21 -1.25 8.76
N TYR A 32 0.75 -0.64 9.85
CA TYR A 32 1.42 -0.75 11.13
C TYR A 32 1.17 -2.13 11.74
N ILE A 33 2.22 -2.82 12.18
CA ILE A 33 2.12 -4.18 12.71
C ILE A 33 2.43 -4.29 14.22
N GLY A 34 2.80 -3.18 14.85
CA GLY A 34 3.16 -3.12 16.27
C GLY A 34 4.58 -2.65 16.51
N ASN A 35 5.07 -2.86 17.72
CA ASN A 35 6.42 -2.49 18.13
C ASN A 35 7.33 -3.71 18.18
N ASP A 36 8.61 -3.50 17.89
CA ASP A 36 9.64 -4.50 18.16
C ASP A 36 9.94 -4.61 19.67
N ALA A 37 10.88 -5.49 20.03
CA ALA A 37 11.29 -5.71 21.43
C ALA A 37 11.90 -4.47 22.11
N TYR A 38 12.32 -3.47 21.34
CA TYR A 38 12.90 -2.22 21.81
C TYR A 38 11.88 -1.08 21.85
N GLY A 39 10.62 -1.34 21.47
CA GLY A 39 9.55 -0.35 21.44
C GLY A 39 9.51 0.47 20.15
N ASN A 40 10.31 0.15 19.12
CA ASN A 40 10.26 0.87 17.85
C ASN A 40 9.08 0.38 17.00
N ARG A 41 8.34 1.30 16.40
CA ARG A 41 7.21 0.99 15.50
C ARG A 41 7.70 0.30 14.23
N GLN A 42 7.00 -0.76 13.86
CA GLN A 42 7.26 -1.57 12.68
C GLN A 42 6.09 -1.50 11.72
N TYR A 43 6.41 -1.44 10.44
CA TYR A 43 5.45 -1.30 9.36
C TYR A 43 5.74 -2.33 8.27
N VAL A 44 4.72 -2.68 7.51
CA VAL A 44 4.86 -3.48 6.30
C VAL A 44 4.27 -2.71 5.13
N GLU A 45 5.07 -2.54 4.09
CA GLU A 45 4.70 -1.84 2.86
C GLU A 45 4.92 -2.75 1.65
N ASN A 46 4.28 -2.44 0.53
CA ASN A 46 4.64 -3.01 -0.77
C ASN A 46 5.23 -1.92 -1.65
N TYR A 47 6.52 -2.02 -1.96
CA TYR A 47 7.30 -0.97 -2.60
C TYR A 47 7.90 -1.40 -3.93
N ILE A 48 7.89 -0.49 -4.91
CA ILE A 48 8.39 -0.76 -6.27
C ILE A 48 9.86 -1.21 -6.22
N GLY A 49 10.18 -2.32 -6.89
CA GLY A 49 11.52 -2.90 -6.92
C GLY A 49 11.95 -3.64 -5.65
N LYS A 50 11.15 -3.61 -4.57
CA LYS A 50 11.43 -4.33 -3.31
C LYS A 50 10.37 -5.36 -2.95
N GLY A 51 9.13 -5.17 -3.41
CA GLY A 51 8.01 -5.99 -3.00
C GLY A 51 7.53 -5.67 -1.59
N VAL A 52 6.84 -6.63 -0.97
CA VAL A 52 6.36 -6.52 0.39
C VAL A 52 7.51 -6.70 1.36
N GLN A 53 7.76 -5.70 2.21
CA GLN A 53 8.88 -5.69 3.15
C GLN A 53 8.49 -5.06 4.48
N MET A 54 9.17 -5.50 5.54
CA MET A 54 9.11 -4.83 6.84
C MET A 54 10.05 -3.62 6.86
N VAL A 55 9.57 -2.50 7.38
CA VAL A 55 10.32 -1.25 7.47
C VAL A 55 10.10 -0.59 8.83
N ASN A 56 11.10 0.14 9.29
CA ASN A 56 10.99 0.95 10.51
C ASN A 56 10.45 2.35 10.18
N GLU A 57 10.14 3.11 11.24
CA GLU A 57 9.61 4.46 11.13
C GLU A 57 10.53 5.41 10.34
N SER A 58 11.83 5.40 10.62
CA SER A 58 12.80 6.27 9.96
C SER A 58 12.85 6.04 8.45
N TYR A 59 12.75 4.78 8.03
CA TYR A 59 12.69 4.42 6.62
C TYR A 59 11.34 4.81 6.00
N LEU A 60 10.23 4.61 6.72
CA LEU A 60 8.89 4.92 6.20
C LEU A 60 8.71 6.43 5.92
N PHE A 61 9.26 7.29 6.78
CA PHE A 61 9.19 8.74 6.67
C PHE A 61 10.46 9.39 6.08
N ARG A 62 11.24 8.62 5.31
CA ARG A 62 12.43 9.14 4.61
C ARG A 62 12.06 10.21 3.57
N ASP A 63 13.04 11.02 3.18
CA ASP A 63 12.95 11.93 2.03
C ASP A 63 11.74 12.89 2.03
N GLY A 64 11.29 13.31 3.22
CA GLY A 64 10.18 14.26 3.37
C GLY A 64 8.79 13.64 3.21
N TYR A 65 8.71 12.30 3.16
CA TYR A 65 7.43 11.60 3.22
C TYR A 65 6.78 11.92 4.56
N HIS A 66 5.65 12.60 4.51
CA HIS A 66 4.85 12.90 5.70
C HIS A 66 3.58 12.08 5.67
N LEU A 67 3.09 11.72 6.84
CA LEU A 67 1.79 11.09 6.96
C LEU A 67 0.73 12.06 6.42
N THR A 68 -0.16 11.58 5.55
CA THR A 68 -1.32 12.35 5.07
C THR A 68 -2.60 11.94 5.78
N ARG A 69 -2.73 10.66 6.16
CA ARG A 69 -3.82 10.19 7.01
C ARG A 69 -3.54 8.79 7.56
N VAL A 70 -4.22 8.48 8.66
CA VAL A 70 -4.36 7.13 9.19
C VAL A 70 -5.77 6.64 8.86
N GLU A 71 -5.87 5.46 8.27
CA GLU A 71 -7.12 4.73 8.06
C GLU A 71 -7.16 3.58 9.08
N PRO A 72 -7.96 3.71 10.16
CA PRO A 72 -8.07 2.66 11.16
C PRO A 72 -8.63 1.37 10.57
N PHE A 73 -8.15 0.22 11.05
CA PHE A 73 -8.76 -1.05 10.67
C PHE A 73 -10.20 -1.17 11.19
N THR A 74 -11.12 -1.56 10.31
CA THR A 74 -12.53 -1.78 10.65
C THR A 74 -12.77 -3.25 10.98
N GLY A 75 -13.05 -3.54 12.25
CA GLY A 75 -13.39 -4.88 12.73
C GLY A 75 -13.09 -5.06 14.21
N ASN A 76 -13.28 -6.27 14.71
CA ASN A 76 -12.97 -6.62 16.11
C ASN A 76 -11.49 -7.00 16.29
N GLY A 77 -11.05 -7.17 17.55
CA GLY A 77 -9.65 -7.49 17.88
C GLY A 77 -9.14 -8.80 17.25
N PHE A 78 -9.99 -9.79 17.06
CA PHE A 78 -9.63 -11.03 16.38
C PHE A 78 -9.39 -10.80 14.88
N GLN A 79 -10.29 -10.09 14.21
CA GLN A 79 -10.14 -9.72 12.79
C GLN A 79 -8.91 -8.85 12.56
N ARG A 80 -8.62 -7.93 13.50
CA ARG A 80 -7.41 -7.09 13.47
C ARG A 80 -6.14 -7.94 13.56
N ARG A 81 -6.11 -8.94 14.45
CA ARG A 81 -4.97 -9.88 14.55
C ARG A 81 -4.80 -10.67 13.25
N LEU A 82 -5.90 -11.11 12.62
CA LEU A 82 -5.84 -11.77 11.31
C LEU A 82 -5.31 -10.85 10.22
N ALA A 83 -5.66 -9.55 10.24
CA ALA A 83 -5.13 -8.57 9.31
C ALA A 83 -3.62 -8.39 9.47
N VAL A 84 -3.13 -8.27 10.70
CA VAL A 84 -1.68 -8.20 10.98
C VAL A 84 -0.96 -9.46 10.53
N ASN A 85 -1.50 -10.65 10.82
CA ASN A 85 -0.93 -11.91 10.35
C ASN A 85 -0.84 -11.96 8.82
N ARG A 86 -1.86 -11.45 8.13
CA ARG A 86 -1.86 -11.36 6.65
C ARG A 86 -0.80 -10.40 6.14
N ALA A 87 -0.63 -9.23 6.77
CA ALA A 87 0.41 -8.27 6.42
C ALA A 87 1.80 -8.92 6.47
N VAL A 88 2.10 -9.63 7.57
CA VAL A 88 3.38 -10.33 7.75
C VAL A 88 3.53 -11.51 6.79
N ALA A 89 2.47 -12.29 6.55
CA ALA A 89 2.52 -13.45 5.65
C ALA A 89 2.79 -13.08 4.18
N LEU A 90 2.52 -11.83 3.79
CA LEU A 90 2.77 -11.33 2.44
C LEU A 90 4.22 -10.85 2.23
N ILE A 91 5.05 -10.74 3.27
CA ILE A 91 6.45 -10.33 3.15
C ILE A 91 7.20 -11.21 2.15
N GLY A 92 7.95 -10.59 1.24
CA GLY A 92 8.64 -11.23 0.13
C GLY A 92 7.82 -11.33 -1.17
N THR A 93 6.53 -11.00 -1.15
CA THR A 93 5.71 -10.95 -2.37
C THR A 93 6.22 -9.84 -3.28
N GLN A 94 6.43 -10.13 -4.56
CA GLN A 94 6.94 -9.17 -5.52
C GLN A 94 5.91 -8.07 -5.82
N TYR A 95 6.42 -6.86 -6.05
CA TYR A 95 5.61 -5.74 -6.47
C TYR A 95 5.21 -5.91 -7.94
N ASP A 96 3.92 -5.73 -8.24
CA ASP A 96 3.40 -5.66 -9.60
C ASP A 96 2.56 -4.39 -9.73
N LEU A 97 2.89 -3.51 -10.70
CA LEU A 97 2.21 -2.22 -10.86
C LEU A 97 0.71 -2.37 -11.11
N VAL A 98 0.30 -3.44 -11.81
CA VAL A 98 -1.07 -3.69 -12.26
C VAL A 98 -1.79 -4.64 -11.31
N ASN A 99 -1.12 -5.70 -10.86
CA ASN A 99 -1.77 -6.80 -10.15
C ASN A 99 -1.56 -6.77 -8.63
N PHE A 100 -0.45 -6.22 -8.16
CA PHE A 100 -0.09 -6.28 -6.75
C PHE A 100 0.83 -5.13 -6.34
N ASN A 101 0.27 -3.92 -6.43
CA ASN A 101 0.93 -2.68 -6.05
C ASN A 101 0.66 -2.37 -4.56
N CYS A 102 1.02 -1.16 -4.16
CA CYS A 102 0.90 -0.69 -2.79
C CYS A 102 -0.57 -0.65 -2.28
N GLU A 103 -1.48 -0.22 -3.13
CA GLU A 103 -2.91 -0.14 -2.80
C GLU A 103 -3.53 -1.54 -2.71
N HIS A 104 -3.20 -2.43 -3.66
CA HIS A 104 -3.66 -3.81 -3.64
C HIS A 104 -3.20 -4.55 -2.39
N TYR A 105 -1.95 -4.38 -2.00
CA TYR A 105 -1.43 -4.93 -0.75
C TYR A 105 -2.24 -4.42 0.47
N ALA A 106 -2.43 -3.11 0.59
CA ALA A 106 -3.18 -2.53 1.70
C ALA A 106 -4.63 -3.04 1.75
N ASN A 107 -5.31 -3.10 0.61
CA ASN A 107 -6.68 -3.61 0.50
C ASN A 107 -6.77 -5.10 0.86
N THR A 108 -5.78 -5.90 0.46
CA THR A 108 -5.69 -7.33 0.82
C THR A 108 -5.61 -7.48 2.33
N VAL A 109 -4.77 -6.67 2.98
CA VAL A 109 -4.63 -6.66 4.45
C VAL A 109 -5.91 -6.20 5.14
N GLN A 110 -6.49 -5.08 4.72
CA GLN A 110 -7.67 -4.49 5.36
C GLN A 110 -8.94 -5.33 5.21
N TYR A 111 -9.19 -5.86 4.01
CA TYR A 111 -10.50 -6.43 3.67
C TYR A 111 -10.50 -7.93 3.45
N ASN A 112 -9.33 -8.60 3.56
CA ASN A 112 -9.18 -10.02 3.22
C ASN A 112 -9.75 -10.35 1.83
N LYS A 113 -9.69 -9.41 0.89
CA LYS A 113 -10.13 -9.65 -0.49
C LYS A 113 -8.96 -10.26 -1.26
N PRO A 114 -9.03 -11.53 -1.68
CA PRO A 114 -8.05 -12.06 -2.62
C PRO A 114 -8.15 -11.30 -3.94
N PHE A 115 -7.01 -11.12 -4.60
CA PHE A 115 -6.95 -10.53 -5.93
C PHE A 115 -7.77 -11.35 -6.92
N SER A 116 -8.68 -10.70 -7.66
CA SER A 116 -9.36 -11.31 -8.81
C SER A 116 -8.67 -10.82 -10.08
N ASN A 117 -8.03 -11.75 -10.80
CA ASN A 117 -7.24 -11.55 -12.03
C ASN A 117 -8.04 -11.00 -13.24
N GLN A 118 -9.15 -10.29 -13.07
CA GLN A 118 -10.12 -10.03 -14.15
C GLN A 118 -10.12 -8.61 -14.73
N VAL A 119 -9.08 -7.79 -14.49
CA VAL A 119 -8.94 -6.49 -15.20
C VAL A 119 -7.64 -6.41 -16.01
N GLY A 120 -7.17 -7.56 -16.54
CA GLY A 120 -6.05 -7.62 -17.48
C GLY A 120 -6.41 -7.39 -18.95
N ASN A 121 -7.68 -7.63 -19.34
CA ASN A 121 -8.07 -7.63 -20.76
C ASN A 121 -8.73 -6.32 -21.26
N GLY A 122 -9.10 -5.40 -20.36
CA GLY A 122 -9.82 -4.17 -20.75
C GLY A 122 -8.94 -2.99 -21.12
N ILE A 123 -7.79 -2.82 -20.46
CA ILE A 123 -6.92 -1.64 -20.63
C ILE A 123 -5.91 -1.81 -21.78
N LEU A 124 -5.53 -3.05 -22.11
CA LEU A 124 -4.69 -3.33 -23.29
C LEU A 124 -5.46 -3.15 -24.62
N ALA A 125 -6.78 -3.33 -24.63
CA ALA A 125 -7.59 -3.16 -25.83
C ALA A 125 -7.79 -1.68 -26.23
N THR A 126 -7.84 -0.76 -25.27
CA THR A 126 -8.04 0.68 -25.57
C THR A 126 -6.77 1.36 -26.08
N LEU A 127 -5.59 0.95 -25.64
CA LEU A 127 -4.33 1.50 -26.16
C LEU A 127 -3.99 0.99 -27.57
N LEU A 128 -4.37 -0.24 -27.93
CA LEU A 128 -4.16 -0.77 -29.29
C LEU A 128 -5.10 -0.15 -30.34
N LEU A 129 -6.35 0.18 -29.97
CA LEU A 129 -7.28 0.83 -30.90
C LEU A 129 -6.92 2.29 -31.20
N ALA A 130 -6.28 2.99 -30.26
CA ALA A 130 -5.82 4.37 -30.48
C ALA A 130 -4.65 4.47 -31.48
N VAL A 131 -3.83 3.42 -31.62
CA VAL A 131 -2.69 3.41 -32.56
C VAL A 131 -3.11 3.02 -33.98
N ILE A 132 -4.15 2.20 -34.14
CA ILE A 132 -4.62 1.77 -35.47
C ILE A 132 -5.53 2.84 -36.13
N GLY A 133 -6.24 3.65 -35.33
CA GLY A 133 -7.15 4.70 -35.84
C GLY A 133 -6.48 5.88 -36.55
N ILE A 134 -5.17 6.06 -36.45
CA ILE A 134 -4.42 7.16 -37.10
C ILE A 134 -3.81 6.70 -38.45
N GLY A 135 -3.89 5.41 -38.79
CA GLY A 135 -3.24 4.82 -39.97
C GLY A 135 -4.06 4.78 -41.26
N PHE A 136 -5.37 5.09 -41.23
CA PHE A 136 -6.23 5.07 -42.42
C PHE A 136 -6.89 6.43 -42.65
N SER A 137 -6.07 7.42 -42.97
CA SER A 137 -6.50 8.58 -43.75
C SER A 137 -5.59 8.66 -44.98
N LYS A 138 -6.05 8.05 -46.07
CA LYS A 138 -5.66 8.35 -47.46
C LYS A 138 -6.92 8.28 -48.30
#